data_AF-A0A1S1LWX6-F1
#
_entry.id   AF-A0A1S1LWX6-F1
#
_cell.length_a   1.000
_cell.length_b   1.000
_cell.length_c   1.000
_cell.angle_alpha   90.00
_cell.angle_beta   90.00
_cell.angle_gamma   90.00
#
_symmetry.space_group_name_H-M   'P 1'
#
loop_
_entity.id
_entity.type
_entity.pdbx_description
1 polymer ?
#
loop_
_entity_poly.entity_id
_entity_poly.type
_entity_poly.pdbx_seq_one_letter_code
_entity_poly.pdbx_strand_id
1 'polypeptide(L)'
;MRANWFIPSQEVLYPSERKGVGHNLGDNRGFNPKFAPEDARVSAIVDYENGVVVVRQNPSVETDTGEAMPGNPWASVSQDSNGTVKLYYNTADPWAPFGELPSKLANYSVNGNIVVQPGAAGPSIGGQMTSFPAFEAYHDTPSGSTSQVAQVWPPGRADQWGPMTGLPFMQSVGDQGILHSMDGARMTELMPPESRVPTIAPAAPPPPQAPIPRTEIGK
;
A
#
# COMPACT_ATOMS: atom_id res chain seq x y z
N MET A 1 1.89 -12.67 1.70
CA MET A 1 1.62 -12.04 0.38
C MET A 1 1.84 -10.53 0.50
N ARG A 2 2.48 -9.92 -0.48
CA ARG A 2 2.67 -8.46 -0.57
C ARG A 2 1.98 -7.92 -1.81
N ALA A 3 1.29 -6.80 -1.68
CA ALA A 3 0.64 -6.09 -2.78
C ALA A 3 0.96 -4.60 -2.74
N ASN A 4 1.13 -3.98 -3.91
CA ASN A 4 1.46 -2.57 -4.06
C ASN A 4 0.60 -1.91 -5.13
N TRP A 5 0.27 -0.64 -4.88
CA TRP A 5 -0.31 0.27 -5.86
C TRP A 5 0.69 1.39 -6.12
N PHE A 6 1.19 1.48 -7.34
CA PHE A 6 2.24 2.45 -7.71
C PHE A 6 1.86 3.26 -8.94
N ILE A 7 2.21 4.54 -8.91
CA ILE A 7 2.03 5.48 -10.02
C ILE A 7 3.18 5.29 -11.01
N PRO A 8 2.91 4.85 -12.25
CA PRO A 8 3.99 4.58 -13.19
C PRO A 8 4.78 5.81 -13.63
N SER A 9 4.13 6.96 -13.74
CA SER A 9 4.77 8.21 -14.14
C SER A 9 5.58 8.83 -13.00
N GLN A 10 6.47 9.76 -13.37
CA GLN A 10 7.20 10.58 -12.41
C GLN A 10 6.31 11.58 -11.67
N GLU A 11 5.20 11.98 -12.27
CA GLU A 11 4.30 12.99 -11.75
C GLU A 11 2.87 12.71 -12.19
N VAL A 12 1.90 13.14 -11.38
CA VAL A 12 0.47 13.12 -11.69
C VAL A 12 -0.24 14.41 -11.28
N LEU A 13 -1.34 14.70 -11.98
CA LEU A 13 -2.18 15.86 -11.75
C LEU A 13 -3.27 15.57 -10.72
N TYR A 14 -3.57 16.57 -9.90
CA TYR A 14 -4.78 16.62 -9.07
C TYR A 14 -5.48 17.99 -9.24
N PRO A 15 -6.82 18.04 -9.17
CA PRO A 15 -7.53 19.32 -9.18
C PRO A 15 -7.22 20.12 -7.91
N SER A 16 -6.79 21.37 -8.04
CA SER A 16 -6.42 22.22 -6.90
C SER A 16 -7.31 23.44 -6.83
N GLU A 17 -7.93 23.70 -5.67
CA GLU A 17 -8.71 24.93 -5.46
C GLU A 17 -7.83 26.19 -5.49
N ARG A 18 -6.55 26.06 -5.10
CA ARG A 18 -5.61 27.19 -5.00
C ARG A 18 -4.89 27.46 -6.33
N LYS A 19 -4.49 26.40 -7.04
CA LYS A 19 -3.66 26.50 -8.25
C LYS A 19 -4.42 26.20 -9.55
N GLY A 20 -5.68 25.76 -9.48
CA GLY A 20 -6.42 25.17 -10.59
C GLY A 20 -6.02 23.71 -10.83
N VAL A 21 -4.73 23.48 -11.10
CA VAL A 21 -4.13 22.14 -11.22
C VAL A 21 -2.89 22.09 -10.34
N GLY A 22 -2.77 21.04 -9.54
CA GLY A 22 -1.56 20.73 -8.77
C GLY A 22 -0.92 19.45 -9.25
N HIS A 23 0.32 19.25 -8.82
CA HIS A 23 1.16 18.15 -9.26
C HIS A 23 1.71 17.38 -8.05
N ASN A 24 1.62 16.07 -8.09
CA ASN A 24 2.20 15.18 -7.09
C ASN A 24 3.22 14.24 -7.73
N LEU A 25 4.30 13.95 -7.01
CA LEU A 25 5.26 12.93 -7.40
C LEU A 25 4.58 11.56 -7.52
N GLY A 26 4.85 10.91 -8.64
CA GLY A 26 4.59 9.48 -8.83
C GLY A 26 5.78 8.62 -8.43
N ASP A 27 5.66 7.31 -8.60
CA ASP A 27 6.71 6.36 -8.21
C ASP A 27 7.71 6.08 -9.34
N ASN A 28 7.46 6.63 -10.54
CA ASN A 28 8.35 6.59 -11.71
C ASN A 28 8.95 5.21 -12.04
N ARG A 29 8.11 4.18 -12.09
CA ARG A 29 8.59 2.80 -12.26
C ARG A 29 7.63 1.89 -12.99
N GLY A 30 8.11 0.70 -13.32
CA GLY A 30 7.30 -0.44 -13.73
C GLY A 30 7.18 -1.49 -12.62
N PHE A 31 6.65 -2.66 -12.98
CA PHE A 31 6.56 -3.80 -12.07
C PHE A 31 7.94 -4.25 -11.57
N ASN A 32 8.03 -4.57 -10.28
CA ASN A 32 9.28 -4.99 -9.66
C ASN A 32 9.02 -5.97 -8.50
N PRO A 33 9.36 -7.27 -8.62
CA PRO A 33 9.16 -8.24 -7.53
C PRO A 33 9.92 -7.91 -6.24
N LYS A 34 10.96 -7.08 -6.34
CA LYS A 34 11.83 -6.65 -5.24
C LYS A 34 11.51 -5.23 -4.76
N PHE A 35 10.31 -4.73 -5.03
CA PHE A 35 9.89 -3.43 -4.52
C PHE A 35 10.01 -3.39 -2.99
N ALA A 36 10.32 -2.21 -2.48
CA ALA A 36 10.13 -1.89 -1.08
C ALA A 36 8.78 -1.15 -0.88
N PRO A 37 8.17 -1.16 0.32
CA PRO A 37 6.91 -0.46 0.57
C PRO A 37 6.98 1.07 0.30
N GLU A 38 8.16 1.67 0.29
CA GLU A 38 8.40 3.07 -0.08
C GLU A 38 8.29 3.34 -1.58
N ASP A 39 8.42 2.31 -2.42
CA ASP A 39 8.35 2.41 -3.89
C ASP A 39 6.89 2.41 -4.39
N ALA A 40 5.91 2.80 -3.59
CA ALA A 40 4.50 2.74 -3.98
C ALA A 40 3.70 3.85 -3.31
N ARG A 41 2.47 4.08 -3.77
CA ARG A 41 1.50 4.93 -3.07
C ARG A 41 0.82 4.19 -1.94
N VAL A 42 0.45 2.94 -2.19
CA VAL A 42 -0.19 2.07 -1.21
C VAL A 42 0.52 0.73 -1.20
N SER A 43 0.70 0.18 -0.01
CA SER A 43 1.22 -1.17 0.19
C SER A 43 0.30 -1.93 1.14
N ALA A 44 0.07 -3.20 0.83
CA ALA A 44 -0.62 -4.13 1.70
C ALA A 44 0.21 -5.40 1.90
N ILE A 45 0.20 -5.93 3.12
CA ILE A 45 0.82 -7.20 3.46
C ILE A 45 -0.24 -8.06 4.15
N VAL A 46 -0.39 -9.30 3.70
CA VAL A 46 -1.14 -10.34 4.40
C VAL A 46 -0.15 -11.42 4.81
N ASP A 47 0.12 -11.51 6.10
CA ASP A 47 1.00 -12.47 6.74
C ASP A 47 0.13 -13.52 7.44
N TYR A 48 0.03 -14.71 6.83
CA TYR A 48 -0.82 -15.79 7.32
C TYR A 48 -0.23 -16.47 8.55
N GLU A 49 1.10 -16.54 8.59
CA GLU A 49 1.87 -17.19 9.65
C GLU A 49 1.72 -16.44 10.97
N ASN A 50 1.70 -15.10 10.92
CA ASN A 50 1.56 -14.24 12.09
C ASN A 50 0.14 -13.71 12.31
N GLY A 51 -0.77 -13.94 11.35
CA GLY A 51 -2.15 -13.43 11.41
C GLY A 51 -2.22 -11.90 11.35
N VAL A 52 -1.34 -11.29 10.55
CA VAL A 52 -1.20 -9.83 10.46
C VAL A 52 -1.59 -9.34 9.08
N VAL A 53 -2.39 -8.27 9.05
CA VAL A 53 -2.62 -7.47 7.84
C VAL A 53 -2.12 -6.06 8.09
N VAL A 54 -1.26 -5.58 7.19
CA VAL A 54 -0.76 -4.20 7.21
C VAL A 54 -1.23 -3.50 5.95
N VAL A 55 -1.73 -2.27 6.11
CA VAL A 55 -1.98 -1.36 5.00
C VAL A 55 -1.25 -0.06 5.28
N ARG A 56 -0.52 0.44 4.30
CA ARG A 56 0.25 1.68 4.37
C ARG A 56 -0.11 2.56 3.18
N GLN A 57 -0.31 3.84 3.44
CA GLN A 57 -0.31 4.90 2.42
C GLN A 57 0.96 5.73 2.60
N ASN A 58 1.71 5.94 1.52
CA ASN A 58 2.87 6.84 1.53
C ASN A 58 2.43 8.30 1.38
N PRO A 59 3.19 9.26 1.95
CA PRO A 59 2.89 10.67 1.81
C PRO A 59 2.83 11.10 0.34
N SER A 60 1.89 11.99 0.04
CA SER A 60 1.83 12.66 -1.27
C SER A 60 2.74 13.89 -1.22
N VAL A 61 3.62 14.01 -2.21
CA VAL A 61 4.63 15.07 -2.27
C VAL A 61 4.28 15.98 -3.43
N GLU A 62 3.99 17.24 -3.12
CA GLU A 62 3.64 18.26 -4.10
C GLU A 62 4.91 18.70 -4.84
N THR A 63 4.90 18.67 -6.17
CA THR A 63 6.15 18.83 -6.95
C THR A 63 6.69 20.26 -6.96
N ASP A 64 5.84 21.28 -6.90
CA ASP A 64 6.30 22.68 -6.95
C ASP A 64 6.94 23.11 -5.62
N THR A 65 6.36 22.69 -4.50
CA THR A 65 6.80 23.11 -3.16
C THR A 65 7.71 22.10 -2.47
N GLY A 66 7.65 20.83 -2.88
CA GLY A 66 8.27 19.71 -2.17
C GLY A 66 7.58 19.36 -0.86
N GLU A 67 6.42 19.95 -0.55
CA GLU A 67 5.69 19.65 0.67
C GLU A 67 5.11 18.25 0.65
N ALA A 68 5.37 17.48 1.70
CA ALA A 68 4.87 16.12 1.86
C ALA A 68 3.72 16.11 2.87
N MET A 69 2.58 15.54 2.48
CA MET A 69 1.44 15.34 3.36
C MET A 69 1.08 13.86 3.49
N PRO A 70 0.97 13.33 4.72
CA PRO A 70 0.45 11.99 4.94
C PRO A 70 -1.08 11.99 4.80
N GLY A 71 -1.62 10.95 4.15
CA GLY A 71 -3.06 10.64 4.20
C GLY A 71 -3.36 9.60 5.29
N ASN A 72 -4.64 9.44 5.62
CA ASN A 72 -5.14 8.44 6.55
C ASN A 72 -5.87 7.30 5.80
N PRO A 73 -5.22 6.14 5.60
CA PRO A 73 -5.83 5.04 4.88
C PRO A 73 -7.04 4.49 5.65
N TRP A 74 -8.18 4.32 4.98
CA TRP A 74 -9.27 3.51 5.50
C TRP A 74 -9.04 2.08 5.05
N ALA A 75 -9.10 1.13 5.98
CA ALA A 75 -8.98 -0.27 5.64
C ALA A 75 -9.88 -1.11 6.52
N SER A 76 -10.33 -2.24 5.99
CA SER A 76 -11.08 -3.22 6.76
C SER A 76 -10.73 -4.61 6.28
N VAL A 77 -10.76 -5.59 7.18
CA VAL A 77 -10.37 -6.96 6.88
C VAL A 77 -11.45 -7.94 7.33
N SER A 78 -11.61 -9.04 6.61
CA SER A 78 -12.36 -10.21 7.04
C SER A 78 -11.57 -11.47 6.72
N GLN A 79 -11.75 -12.52 7.51
CA GLN A 79 -11.16 -13.83 7.26
C GLN A 79 -12.24 -14.90 7.39
N ASP A 80 -12.32 -15.77 6.38
CA ASP A 80 -13.17 -16.95 6.41
C ASP A 80 -12.44 -18.14 7.06
N SER A 81 -13.22 -19.13 7.48
CA SER A 81 -12.77 -20.38 8.10
C SER A 81 -11.79 -21.21 7.25
N ASN A 82 -11.84 -21.08 5.93
CA ASN A 82 -10.88 -21.70 5.01
C ASN A 82 -9.56 -20.89 4.88
N GLY A 83 -9.40 -19.83 5.65
CA GLY A 83 -8.24 -18.94 5.63
C GLY A 83 -8.31 -17.84 4.58
N THR A 84 -9.34 -17.74 3.73
CA THR A 84 -9.46 -16.66 2.74
C THR A 84 -9.57 -15.31 3.44
N VAL A 85 -8.73 -14.35 3.07
CA VAL A 85 -8.73 -12.99 3.63
C VAL A 85 -9.25 -12.01 2.59
N LYS A 86 -10.23 -11.19 2.97
CA LYS A 86 -10.70 -10.03 2.19
C LYS A 86 -10.18 -8.76 2.84
N LEU A 87 -9.53 -7.93 2.05
CA LEU A 87 -9.07 -6.59 2.40
C LEU A 87 -9.87 -5.56 1.58
N TYR A 88 -10.56 -4.67 2.27
CA TYR A 88 -11.02 -3.40 1.71
C TYR A 88 -10.00 -2.31 2.06
N TYR A 89 -9.70 -1.43 1.11
CA TYR A 89 -8.87 -0.25 1.32
C TYR A 89 -9.43 0.97 0.58
N ASN A 90 -9.23 2.16 1.13
CA ASN A 90 -9.57 3.43 0.52
C ASN A 90 -8.58 4.52 0.97
N THR A 91 -7.71 4.90 0.04
CA THR A 91 -6.59 5.82 0.26
C THR A 91 -6.76 7.01 -0.68
N ALA A 92 -6.71 8.22 -0.16
CA ALA A 92 -6.95 9.42 -0.97
C ALA A 92 -5.78 10.38 -0.81
N ASP A 93 -5.53 11.13 -1.87
CA ASP A 93 -4.52 12.18 -1.87
C ASP A 93 -4.96 13.30 -0.91
N PRO A 94 -4.16 13.65 0.12
CA PRO A 94 -4.49 14.73 1.03
C PRO A 94 -4.51 16.10 0.35
N TRP A 95 -3.90 16.24 -0.83
CA TRP A 95 -3.93 17.45 -1.66
C TRP A 95 -5.14 17.53 -2.60
N ALA A 96 -5.94 16.46 -2.69
CA ALA A 96 -7.14 16.42 -3.52
C ALA A 96 -8.10 17.58 -3.18
N PRO A 97 -8.93 18.03 -4.14
CA PRO A 97 -9.86 19.14 -3.90
C PRO A 97 -10.79 18.77 -2.74
N PHE A 98 -11.07 19.73 -1.86
CA PHE A 98 -11.83 19.50 -0.61
C PHE A 98 -11.18 18.56 0.42
N GLY A 99 -9.98 18.05 0.15
CA GLY A 99 -9.20 17.19 1.04
C GLY A 99 -9.56 15.71 0.97
N GLU A 100 -8.97 14.95 1.88
CA GLU A 100 -8.97 13.49 1.86
C GLU A 100 -10.38 12.89 2.05
N LEU A 101 -11.13 13.35 3.05
CA LEU A 101 -12.42 12.77 3.42
C LEU A 101 -13.46 12.88 2.27
N PRO A 102 -13.71 14.05 1.67
CA PRO A 102 -14.64 14.15 0.54
C PRO A 102 -14.21 13.28 -0.65
N SER A 103 -12.91 13.20 -0.92
CA SER A 103 -12.37 12.39 -2.02
C SER A 103 -12.67 10.90 -1.84
N LYS A 104 -12.51 10.37 -0.61
CA LYS A 104 -12.88 8.99 -0.30
C LYS A 104 -14.39 8.73 -0.43
N LEU A 105 -15.22 9.66 0.05
CA LEU A 105 -16.69 9.55 -0.01
C LEU A 105 -17.22 9.64 -1.45
N ALA A 106 -16.53 10.38 -2.32
CA ALA A 106 -16.86 10.50 -3.73
C ALA A 106 -16.25 9.38 -4.61
N ASN A 107 -15.55 8.41 -4.00
CA ASN A 107 -14.76 7.39 -4.70
C ASN A 107 -13.71 7.95 -5.68
N TYR A 108 -13.26 9.19 -5.47
CA TYR A 108 -12.13 9.78 -6.20
C TYR A 108 -10.85 9.52 -5.41
N SER A 109 -10.49 8.25 -5.29
CA SER A 109 -9.43 7.77 -4.39
C SER A 109 -8.89 6.44 -4.88
N VAL A 110 -7.70 6.02 -4.43
CA VAL A 110 -7.19 4.68 -4.70
C VAL A 110 -7.87 3.72 -3.72
N ASN A 111 -8.87 2.99 -4.21
CA ASN A 111 -9.73 2.14 -3.39
C ASN A 111 -10.09 0.82 -4.07
N GLY A 112 -10.54 -0.15 -3.28
CA GLY A 112 -10.92 -1.45 -3.79
C GLY A 112 -11.06 -2.54 -2.74
N ASN A 113 -11.33 -3.75 -3.23
CA ASN A 113 -11.32 -4.99 -2.49
C ASN A 113 -10.30 -5.94 -3.11
N ILE A 114 -9.41 -6.48 -2.31
CA ILE A 114 -8.53 -7.60 -2.67
C ILE A 114 -8.85 -8.77 -1.76
N VAL A 115 -9.12 -9.92 -2.36
CA VAL A 115 -9.35 -11.19 -1.69
C VAL A 115 -8.17 -12.11 -2.00
N VAL A 116 -7.66 -12.75 -0.97
CA VAL A 116 -6.49 -13.60 -1.00
C VAL A 116 -6.91 -14.96 -0.49
N GLN A 117 -6.89 -15.96 -1.35
CA GLN A 117 -7.20 -17.33 -0.97
C GLN A 117 -5.89 -18.11 -0.85
N PRO A 118 -5.56 -18.66 0.35
CA PRO A 118 -4.39 -19.51 0.49
C PRO A 118 -4.58 -20.83 -0.29
N GLY A 119 -3.47 -21.42 -0.73
CA GLY A 119 -3.49 -22.67 -1.51
C GLY A 119 -2.14 -23.38 -1.47
N ALA A 120 -2.14 -24.69 -1.77
CA ALA A 120 -0.93 -25.52 -1.70
C ALA A 120 0.18 -25.08 -2.67
N ALA A 121 -0.19 -24.48 -3.81
CA ALA A 121 0.75 -23.93 -4.79
C ALA A 121 1.14 -22.46 -4.52
N GLY A 122 0.62 -21.87 -3.43
CA GLY A 122 0.67 -20.44 -3.16
C GLY A 122 -0.72 -19.79 -3.19
N PRO A 123 -0.80 -18.51 -2.82
CA PRO A 123 -2.07 -17.80 -2.76
C PRO A 123 -2.57 -17.45 -4.16
N SER A 124 -3.88 -17.52 -4.34
CA SER A 124 -4.60 -16.94 -5.47
C SER A 124 -5.30 -15.65 -5.04
N ILE A 125 -5.55 -14.75 -5.98
CA ILE A 125 -6.25 -13.49 -5.67
C ILE A 125 -7.44 -13.25 -6.59
N GLY A 126 -8.43 -12.55 -6.03
CA GLY A 126 -9.57 -11.98 -6.72
C GLY A 126 -9.85 -10.59 -6.18
N GLY A 127 -10.32 -9.67 -6.99
CA GLY A 127 -10.54 -8.31 -6.52
C GLY A 127 -11.12 -7.36 -7.54
N GLN A 128 -11.42 -6.17 -7.04
CA GLN A 128 -11.83 -5.01 -7.81
C GLN A 128 -11.14 -3.78 -7.22
N MET A 129 -10.52 -2.96 -8.06
CA MET A 129 -9.81 -1.75 -7.65
C MET A 129 -10.14 -0.60 -8.58
N THR A 130 -9.82 0.63 -8.19
CA THR A 130 -9.82 1.76 -9.13
C THR A 130 -8.91 1.49 -10.33
N SER A 131 -9.24 2.07 -11.48
CA SER A 131 -8.52 1.85 -12.74
C SER A 131 -7.17 2.58 -12.80
N PHE A 132 -6.83 3.29 -11.73
CA PHE A 132 -5.53 3.89 -11.47
C PHE A 132 -5.24 3.81 -9.96
N PRO A 133 -3.99 3.57 -9.53
CA PRO A 133 -2.77 3.45 -10.32
C PRO A 133 -2.51 1.99 -10.75
N ALA A 134 -1.25 1.62 -11.09
CA ALA A 134 -0.90 0.23 -11.38
C ALA A 134 -0.92 -0.61 -10.10
N PHE A 135 -1.12 -1.93 -10.23
CA PHE A 135 -1.16 -2.88 -9.12
C PHE A 135 -0.24 -4.07 -9.37
N GLU A 136 0.46 -4.52 -8.35
CA GLU A 136 1.25 -5.75 -8.38
C GLU A 136 1.12 -6.50 -7.05
N ALA A 137 1.11 -7.83 -7.12
CA ALA A 137 1.09 -8.70 -5.97
C ALA A 137 2.05 -9.87 -6.16
N TYR A 138 2.77 -10.19 -5.10
CA TYR A 138 3.74 -11.28 -5.05
C TYR A 138 3.59 -12.11 -3.78
N HIS A 139 3.94 -13.38 -3.91
CA HIS A 139 4.03 -14.33 -2.82
C HIS A 139 5.50 -14.61 -2.54
N ASP A 140 5.95 -14.25 -1.34
CA ASP A 140 7.25 -14.63 -0.82
C ASP A 140 7.10 -15.82 0.10
N THR A 141 7.95 -16.83 -0.11
CA THR A 141 8.02 -18.01 0.75
C THR A 141 9.01 -17.78 1.89
N PRO A 142 8.89 -18.52 3.01
CA PRO A 142 9.89 -18.49 4.08
C PRO A 142 11.32 -18.85 3.62
N SER A 143 11.45 -19.58 2.51
CA SER A 143 12.74 -19.91 1.89
C SER A 143 13.34 -18.76 1.06
N GLY A 144 12.70 -17.59 1.02
CA GLY A 144 13.17 -16.40 0.30
C GLY A 144 12.87 -16.41 -1.20
N SER A 145 11.98 -17.28 -1.69
CA SER A 145 11.56 -17.29 -3.09
C SER A 145 10.36 -16.37 -3.29
N THR A 146 10.38 -15.56 -4.35
CA THR A 146 9.27 -14.66 -4.71
C THR A 146 8.63 -15.15 -6.01
N SER A 147 7.30 -15.27 -6.01
CA SER A 147 6.50 -15.63 -7.18
C SER A 147 5.45 -14.56 -7.47
N GLN A 148 5.20 -14.29 -8.74
CA GLN A 148 4.16 -13.35 -9.16
C GLN A 148 2.78 -13.95 -8.92
N VAL A 149 1.90 -13.15 -8.31
CA VAL A 149 0.51 -13.51 -8.06
C VAL A 149 -0.40 -12.76 -9.03
N ALA A 150 -0.20 -11.45 -9.18
CA ALA A 150 -0.93 -10.63 -10.15
C ALA A 150 -0.18 -9.35 -10.50
N GLN A 151 -0.46 -8.82 -11.69
CA GLN A 151 -0.03 -7.52 -12.16
C GLN A 151 -1.14 -6.93 -12.99
N VAL A 152 -1.48 -5.67 -12.75
CA VAL A 152 -2.51 -4.93 -13.48
C VAL A 152 -1.98 -3.55 -13.79
N TRP A 153 -1.96 -3.20 -15.08
CA TRP A 153 -1.58 -1.87 -15.54
C TRP A 153 -2.84 -1.00 -15.71
N PRO A 154 -2.78 0.33 -15.52
CA PRO A 154 -3.91 1.19 -15.84
C PRO A 154 -4.36 0.97 -17.29
N PRO A 155 -5.65 0.67 -17.55
CA PRO A 155 -6.12 0.31 -18.89
C PRO A 155 -6.14 1.50 -19.86
N GLY A 156 -6.13 2.72 -19.32
CA GLY A 156 -6.06 3.96 -20.08
C GLY A 156 -4.69 4.61 -19.95
N ARG A 157 -4.63 5.69 -19.17
CA ARG A 157 -3.43 6.50 -19.03
C ARG A 157 -2.62 6.08 -17.80
N ALA A 158 -1.34 5.84 -18.03
CA ALA A 158 -0.33 5.65 -16.99
C ALA A 158 0.56 6.90 -16.82
N ASP A 159 0.21 8.00 -17.49
CA ASP A 159 0.90 9.28 -17.42
C ASP A 159 0.27 10.22 -16.38
N GLN A 160 0.67 11.49 -16.39
CA GLN A 160 0.22 12.50 -15.44
C GLN A 160 -1.32 12.68 -15.32
N TRP A 161 -2.08 12.33 -16.36
CA TRP A 161 -3.55 12.42 -16.36
C TRP A 161 -4.23 11.13 -15.90
N GLY A 162 -3.45 10.12 -15.51
CA GLY A 162 -3.93 8.84 -15.00
C GLY A 162 -5.00 8.98 -13.91
N PRO A 163 -4.80 9.81 -12.86
CA PRO A 163 -5.82 9.95 -11.82
C PRO A 163 -7.18 10.41 -12.33
N MET A 164 -7.21 11.44 -13.20
CA MET A 164 -8.45 12.01 -13.72
C MET A 164 -9.24 11.05 -14.61
N THR A 165 -8.54 10.11 -15.25
CA THR A 165 -9.15 9.16 -16.19
C THR A 165 -9.33 7.76 -15.61
N GLY A 166 -8.77 7.47 -14.43
CA GLY A 166 -8.79 6.14 -13.84
C GLY A 166 -9.35 6.04 -12.42
N LEU A 167 -9.24 7.08 -11.57
CA LEU A 167 -9.83 7.04 -10.22
C LEU A 167 -11.36 6.90 -10.23
N PRO A 168 -12.11 7.55 -11.14
CA PRO A 168 -13.58 7.41 -11.17
C PRO A 168 -14.09 6.03 -11.60
N PHE A 169 -13.23 5.15 -12.09
CA PHE A 169 -13.62 3.88 -12.70
C PHE A 169 -13.00 2.70 -11.96
N MET A 170 -13.67 1.55 -11.99
CA MET A 170 -13.18 0.32 -11.37
C MET A 170 -12.73 -0.68 -12.44
N GLN A 171 -11.75 -1.51 -12.11
CA GLN A 171 -11.29 -2.65 -12.88
C GLN A 171 -11.14 -3.89 -12.01
N SER A 172 -11.26 -5.06 -12.63
CA SER A 172 -11.08 -6.35 -11.97
C SER A 172 -9.60 -6.72 -11.84
N VAL A 173 -9.30 -7.47 -10.78
CA VAL A 173 -7.99 -8.07 -10.49
C VAL A 173 -8.19 -9.56 -10.26
N GLY A 174 -7.43 -10.41 -10.95
CA GLY A 174 -7.43 -11.86 -10.72
C GLY A 174 -8.82 -12.52 -10.89
N ASP A 175 -9.03 -13.60 -10.15
CA ASP A 175 -10.22 -14.45 -10.25
C ASP A 175 -11.42 -13.85 -9.51
N GLN A 176 -12.47 -13.48 -10.25
CA GLN A 176 -13.68 -12.90 -9.66
C GLN A 176 -14.52 -13.90 -8.86
N GLY A 177 -14.36 -15.21 -9.09
CA GLY A 177 -14.97 -16.24 -8.25
C GLY A 177 -14.42 -16.20 -6.81
N ILE A 178 -13.14 -15.88 -6.65
CA ILE A 178 -12.52 -15.69 -5.33
C ILE A 178 -13.06 -14.41 -4.66
N LEU A 179 -13.29 -13.33 -5.43
CA LEU A 179 -13.92 -12.13 -4.89
C LEU A 179 -15.33 -12.44 -4.36
N HIS A 180 -16.13 -13.13 -5.17
CA HIS A 180 -17.54 -13.43 -4.84
C HIS A 180 -17.70 -14.47 -3.74
N SER A 181 -16.69 -15.31 -3.48
CA SER A 181 -16.72 -16.23 -2.33
C SER A 181 -16.77 -15.49 -0.98
N MET A 182 -16.34 -14.24 -0.95
CA MET A 182 -16.36 -13.36 0.22
C MET A 182 -17.43 -12.27 0.13
N ASP A 183 -18.47 -12.48 -0.66
CA ASP A 183 -19.65 -11.60 -0.70
C ASP A 183 -20.43 -11.72 0.61
N GLY A 184 -20.81 -10.57 1.18
CA GLY A 184 -21.48 -10.52 2.49
C GLY A 184 -20.57 -10.76 3.70
N ALA A 185 -19.26 -10.94 3.50
CA ALA A 185 -18.30 -11.05 4.60
C ALA A 185 -18.40 -9.84 5.54
N ARG A 186 -18.43 -10.10 6.84
CA ARG A 186 -18.40 -9.04 7.86
C ARG A 186 -16.98 -8.52 7.97
N MET A 187 -16.81 -7.24 7.67
CA MET A 187 -15.52 -6.57 7.69
C MET A 187 -15.27 -5.93 9.06
N THR A 188 -14.05 -6.07 9.55
CA THR A 188 -13.54 -5.41 10.75
C THR A 188 -12.65 -4.26 10.31
N GLU A 189 -12.94 -3.04 10.77
CA GLU A 189 -12.11 -1.88 10.46
C GLU A 189 -10.72 -2.02 11.06
N LEU A 190 -9.70 -1.80 10.24
CA LEU A 190 -8.34 -1.60 10.72
C LEU A 190 -8.28 -0.17 11.25
N MET A 191 -8.53 -0.02 12.55
CA MET A 191 -8.45 1.29 13.18
C MET A 191 -7.04 1.85 12.92
N PRO A 192 -6.93 3.13 12.50
CA PRO A 192 -5.66 3.83 12.62
C PRO A 192 -5.19 3.64 14.06
N PRO A 193 -3.92 3.31 14.31
CA PRO A 193 -3.43 3.26 15.67
C PRO A 193 -3.86 4.57 16.34
N GLU A 194 -4.49 4.49 17.53
CA GLU A 194 -4.64 5.65 18.39
C GLU A 194 -3.30 6.39 18.37
N SER A 195 -3.29 7.73 18.31
CA SER A 195 -2.10 8.58 18.20
C SER A 195 -1.11 8.47 19.37
N ARG A 196 -0.88 7.27 19.90
CA ARG A 196 0.36 6.82 20.50
C ARG A 196 1.41 6.90 19.40
N VAL A 197 1.96 8.10 19.23
CA VAL A 197 3.33 8.27 18.76
C VAL A 197 4.12 7.16 19.46
N PRO A 198 4.79 6.25 18.75
CA PRO A 198 5.72 5.34 19.39
C PRO A 198 6.65 6.23 20.18
N THR A 199 6.64 6.12 21.52
CA THR A 199 7.69 6.76 22.31
C THR A 199 8.97 6.09 21.86
N ILE A 200 9.69 6.73 20.93
CA ILE A 200 11.08 6.45 20.70
C ILE A 200 11.75 6.91 21.98
N ALA A 201 11.81 6.02 22.96
CA ALA A 201 12.73 6.21 24.06
C ALA A 201 14.11 6.35 23.40
N PRO A 202 14.86 7.43 23.67
CA PRO A 202 16.24 7.50 23.24
C PRO A 202 16.92 6.19 23.64
N ALA A 203 17.58 5.52 22.69
CA ALA A 203 18.38 4.35 23.03
C ALA A 203 19.29 4.76 24.18
N ALA A 204 19.22 4.00 25.29
CA ALA A 204 20.14 4.22 26.40
C ALA A 204 21.56 4.23 25.83
N PRO A 205 22.41 5.22 26.20
CA PRO A 205 23.78 5.25 25.73
C PRO A 205 24.42 3.89 26.03
N PRO A 206 25.23 3.35 25.10
CA PRO A 206 25.90 2.08 25.33
C PRO A 206 26.63 2.13 26.67
N PRO A 207 26.58 1.05 27.48
CA PRO A 207 27.28 1.02 28.75
C PRO A 207 28.75 1.37 28.52
N PRO A 208 29.41 2.11 29.43
CA PRO A 208 30.82 2.42 29.31
C PRO A 208 31.60 1.13 29.04
N GLN A 209 32.27 1.06 27.89
CA GLN A 209 33.13 -0.09 27.61
C GLN A 209 34.23 -0.11 28.66
N ALA A 210 34.29 -1.20 29.43
CA ALA A 210 35.39 -1.42 30.35
C ALA A 210 36.70 -1.43 29.53
N PRO A 211 37.77 -0.76 29.97
CA PRO A 211 39.05 -0.78 29.28
C PRO A 211 39.49 -2.24 29.10
N ILE A 212 39.75 -2.64 27.85
CA ILE A 212 40.32 -3.95 27.56
C ILE A 212 41.73 -3.96 28.18
N PRO A 213 42.03 -4.88 29.11
CA PRO A 213 43.39 -5.00 29.64
C PRO A 213 44.34 -5.31 28.48
N ARG A 214 45.33 -4.45 28.24
CA ARG A 214 46.45 -4.81 27.36
C ARG A 214 47.23 -5.92 28.05
N THR A 215 47.14 -7.13 27.52
CA THR A 215 48.16 -8.15 27.81
C THR A 215 49.45 -7.68 27.16
N GLU A 216 50.39 -7.18 27.96
CA GLU A 216 51.76 -7.01 27.50
C GLU A 216 52.32 -8.39 27.18
N ILE A 217 52.64 -8.63 25.91
CA ILE A 217 53.40 -9.81 25.51
C ILE A 217 54.85 -9.52 25.92
N GLY A 218 55.29 -10.18 26.99
CA GLY A 218 56.67 -10.14 27.48
C GLY A 218 57.65 -10.66 26.42
N LYS A 219 58.87 -10.10 26.46
CA LYS A 219 60.03 -10.47 25.66
C LYS A 219 60.55 -11.87 25.96
#